data_AF-A0A963VW41-F1
#
_entry.id   AF-A0A963VW41-F1
#
_cell.length_a   1.000
_cell.length_b   1.000
_cell.length_c   1.000
_cell.angle_alpha   90.00
_cell.angle_beta   90.00
_cell.angle_gamma   90.00
#
_symmetry.space_group_name_H-M   'P 1'
#
loop_
_entity.id
_entity.type
_entity.pdbx_description
1 polymer ?
#
loop_
_entity_poly.entity_id
_entity_poly.type
_entity_poly.pdbx_seq_one_letter_code
_entity_poly.pdbx_strand_id
1 'polypeptide(L)'
;IAEATTKQAPIGVEGRGYGFQWWTNDEGSYAAQGIFGQGIFIDPARNLVIASNSNWPTATDYEGVGAEREAFYKAVQAAVDRKKGKPAEPAG
;
A
#
# COMPACT_ATOMS: atom_id res chain seq x y z
N ILE A 1 1.38 -1.99 18.20
CA ILE A 1 0.97 -1.85 16.77
C ILE A 1 1.43 -0.50 16.21
N ALA A 2 1.08 0.63 16.83
CA ALA A 2 1.43 1.96 16.32
C ALA A 2 2.93 2.15 16.00
N GLU A 3 3.83 1.66 16.86
CA GLU A 3 5.28 1.73 16.60
C GLU A 3 5.70 0.94 15.36
N ALA A 4 5.06 -0.22 15.10
CA ALA A 4 5.37 -1.07 13.95
C ALA A 4 4.87 -0.47 12.63
N THR A 5 3.81 0.33 12.69
CA THR A 5 3.14 0.90 11.50
C THR A 5 3.55 2.35 11.27
N THR A 6 4.62 2.81 11.92
CA THR A 6 5.21 4.15 11.75
C THR A 6 6.72 4.02 11.52
N LYS A 7 7.31 5.05 10.91
CA LYS A 7 8.73 5.07 10.57
C LYS A 7 9.61 5.04 11.82
N GLN A 8 10.31 3.93 12.03
CA GLN A 8 11.33 3.78 13.07
C GLN A 8 12.75 3.98 12.51
N ALA A 9 12.95 3.60 11.25
CA ALA A 9 14.20 3.76 10.53
C ALA A 9 14.00 4.38 9.13
N PRO A 10 14.90 5.27 8.68
CA PRO A 10 14.92 5.72 7.30
C PRO A 10 15.39 4.60 6.36
N ILE A 11 14.90 4.61 5.13
CA ILE A 11 15.27 3.65 4.07
C ILE A 11 15.94 4.32 2.86
N GLY A 12 16.34 5.59 3.00
CA GLY A 12 16.93 6.37 1.91
C GLY A 12 15.93 6.91 0.88
N VAL A 13 14.62 6.77 1.12
CA VAL A 13 13.56 7.30 0.26
C VAL A 13 12.71 8.28 1.08
N GLU A 14 12.57 9.51 0.58
CA GLU A 14 11.72 10.53 1.21
C GLU A 14 10.26 10.09 1.27
N GLY A 15 9.56 10.44 2.35
CA GLY A 15 8.17 10.00 2.55
C GLY A 15 8.00 8.53 2.94
N ARG A 16 9.10 7.75 3.02
CA ARG A 16 9.08 6.32 3.34
C ARG A 16 10.00 5.94 4.49
N GLY A 17 9.71 4.81 5.10
CA GLY A 17 10.46 4.29 6.24
C GLY A 17 10.25 2.80 6.47
N TYR A 18 10.83 2.31 7.56
CA TYR A 18 10.65 0.96 8.03
C TYR A 18 10.30 0.94 9.52
N GLY A 19 9.36 0.08 9.91
CA GLY A 19 8.91 -0.13 11.29
C GLY A 19 8.80 -1.61 11.62
N PHE A 20 9.78 -2.14 12.37
CA PHE A 20 9.99 -3.55 12.73
C PHE A 20 9.96 -4.57 11.57
N GLN A 21 8.85 -4.74 10.87
CA GLN A 21 8.65 -5.65 9.73
C GLN A 21 7.79 -5.03 8.60
N TRP A 22 7.48 -3.74 8.70
CA TRP A 22 6.62 -3.02 7.76
C TRP A 22 7.40 -1.96 6.99
N TRP A 23 7.17 -1.89 5.69
CA TRP A 23 7.42 -0.70 4.90
C TRP A 23 6.34 0.33 5.25
N THR A 24 6.74 1.54 5.60
CA THR A 24 5.84 2.60 6.08
C THR A 24 5.92 3.80 5.15
N ASN A 25 4.80 4.47 4.95
CA ASN A 25 4.73 5.75 4.26
C ASN A 25 4.27 6.84 5.25
N ASP A 26 4.77 8.05 5.08
CA ASP A 26 4.54 9.16 6.02
C ASP A 26 3.05 9.60 6.07
N GLU A 27 2.24 9.29 5.04
CA GLU A 27 0.79 9.48 5.07
C GLU A 27 0.04 8.45 5.92
N GLY A 28 0.74 7.48 6.52
CA GLY A 28 0.19 6.49 7.45
C GLY A 28 -0.22 5.15 6.83
N SER A 29 -0.01 4.96 5.51
CA SER A 29 -0.16 3.65 4.88
C SER A 29 1.10 2.80 5.14
N TYR A 30 0.93 1.48 5.18
CA TYR A 30 2.04 0.56 5.43
C TYR A 30 1.84 -0.78 4.73
N ALA A 31 2.94 -1.46 4.42
CA ALA A 31 2.92 -2.68 3.62
C ALA A 31 3.96 -3.73 4.07
N ALA A 32 3.55 -4.98 4.02
CA ALA A 32 4.46 -6.12 4.03
C ALA A 32 4.68 -6.53 2.57
N GLN A 33 5.93 -6.58 2.12
CA GLN A 33 6.28 -6.87 0.73
C GLN A 33 7.20 -8.10 0.67
N GLY A 34 6.79 -9.09 -0.12
CA GLY A 34 7.61 -10.24 -0.47
C GLY A 34 8.12 -10.14 -1.90
N ILE A 35 9.15 -10.93 -2.20
CA ILE A 35 9.68 -11.06 -3.57
C ILE A 35 8.61 -11.65 -4.51
N PHE A 36 8.82 -11.52 -5.82
CA PHE A 36 7.90 -12.01 -6.85
C PHE A 36 6.48 -11.42 -6.79
N GLY A 37 6.31 -10.28 -6.13
CA GLY A 37 5.08 -9.49 -6.12
C GLY A 37 4.12 -9.78 -4.96
N GLN A 38 4.54 -10.55 -3.95
CA GLN A 38 3.69 -10.75 -2.78
C GLN A 38 3.53 -9.44 -2.00
N GLY A 39 2.31 -9.16 -1.53
CA GLY A 39 2.05 -7.91 -0.83
C GLY A 39 0.82 -7.95 0.07
N ILE A 40 0.94 -7.31 1.23
CA ILE A 40 -0.19 -6.85 2.04
C ILE A 40 -0.02 -5.35 2.18
N PHE A 41 -0.95 -4.56 1.66
CA PHE A 41 -0.99 -3.11 1.79
C PHE A 41 -2.18 -2.70 2.64
N ILE A 42 -1.95 -1.81 3.61
CA ILE A 42 -2.96 -1.34 4.56
C ILE A 42 -2.98 0.18 4.58
N ASP A 43 -4.17 0.75 4.39
CA ASP A 43 -4.46 2.18 4.48
C ASP A 43 -5.60 2.38 5.49
N PRO A 44 -5.26 2.71 6.76
CA PRO A 44 -6.24 2.93 7.81
C PRO A 44 -7.16 4.13 7.54
N ALA A 45 -6.65 5.20 6.92
CA ALA A 45 -7.45 6.39 6.61
C ALA A 45 -8.62 6.06 5.68
N ARG A 46 -8.44 5.05 4.82
CA ARG A 46 -9.48 4.56 3.92
C ARG A 46 -10.23 3.33 4.41
N ASN A 47 -9.84 2.73 5.54
CA ASN A 47 -10.29 1.40 5.98
C ASN A 47 -10.12 0.36 4.84
N LEU A 48 -8.93 0.36 4.25
CA LEU A 48 -8.61 -0.43 3.06
C LEU A 48 -7.47 -1.41 3.35
N VAL A 49 -7.66 -2.65 2.93
CA VAL A 49 -6.62 -3.69 2.88
C VAL A 49 -6.58 -4.25 1.46
N ILE A 50 -5.38 -4.39 0.91
CA ILE A 50 -5.12 -5.05 -0.37
C ILE A 50 -4.17 -6.22 -0.11
N ALA A 51 -4.63 -7.44 -0.40
CA ALA A 51 -3.79 -8.64 -0.38
C ALA A 51 -3.48 -9.04 -1.83
N SER A 52 -2.19 -9.20 -2.14
CA SER A 52 -1.68 -9.50 -3.47
C SER A 52 -0.88 -10.79 -3.43
N ASN A 53 -1.26 -11.75 -4.28
CA ASN A 53 -0.50 -12.94 -4.61
C ASN A 53 -0.09 -12.85 -6.09
N SER A 54 1.18 -13.06 -6.38
CA SER A 54 1.76 -12.83 -7.72
C SER A 54 2.93 -13.77 -8.00
N ASN A 55 3.39 -13.75 -9.25
CA ASN A 55 4.55 -14.48 -9.72
C ASN A 55 5.30 -13.64 -10.77
N TRP A 56 5.84 -12.51 -10.34
CA TRP A 56 6.60 -11.62 -11.23
C TRP A 56 7.80 -12.35 -11.87
N PRO A 57 8.23 -11.96 -13.07
CA PRO A 57 9.40 -12.59 -13.72
C PRO A 57 10.72 -12.33 -12.99
N THR A 58 10.75 -11.37 -12.05
CA THR A 58 11.91 -11.04 -11.22
C THR A 58 11.54 -11.04 -9.74
N ALA A 59 12.51 -11.38 -8.89
CA ALA A 59 12.32 -11.41 -7.44
C ALA A 59 12.05 -10.01 -6.87
N THR A 60 12.73 -8.98 -7.36
CA THR A 60 12.56 -7.58 -6.95
C THR A 60 12.87 -6.67 -8.11
N ASP A 61 12.08 -5.61 -8.26
CA ASP A 61 12.27 -4.56 -9.26
C ASP A 61 11.42 -3.35 -8.82
N TYR A 62 12.09 -2.31 -8.31
CA TYR A 62 11.41 -1.13 -7.76
C TYR A 62 10.93 -0.16 -8.85
N GLU A 63 11.58 -0.16 -10.02
CA GLU A 63 11.32 0.82 -11.08
C GLU A 63 10.36 0.28 -12.15
N GLY A 64 10.28 -1.04 -12.34
CA GLY A 64 9.29 -1.69 -13.21
C GLY A 64 8.08 -2.21 -12.44
N VAL A 65 8.00 -3.53 -12.23
CA VAL A 65 6.81 -4.17 -11.64
C VAL A 65 6.46 -3.66 -10.23
N GLY A 66 7.45 -3.19 -9.46
CA GLY A 66 7.25 -2.52 -8.18
C GLY A 66 6.53 -1.18 -8.32
N ALA A 67 6.90 -0.37 -9.31
CA ALA A 67 6.21 0.90 -9.59
C ALA A 67 4.77 0.66 -10.07
N GLU A 68 4.52 -0.38 -10.85
CA GLU A 68 3.18 -0.78 -11.28
C GLU A 68 2.29 -1.19 -10.10
N ARG A 69 2.84 -1.94 -9.13
CA ARG A 69 2.13 -2.28 -7.88
C ARG A 69 1.74 -1.03 -7.09
N GLU A 70 2.65 -0.06 -6.96
CA GLU A 70 2.36 1.20 -6.27
C GLU A 70 1.29 2.02 -7.03
N ALA A 71 1.33 2.04 -8.36
CA ALA A 71 0.31 2.67 -9.19
C ALA A 71 -1.06 2.00 -8.99
N PHE A 72 -1.09 0.66 -8.90
CA PHE A 72 -2.31 -0.09 -8.59
C PHE A 72 -2.88 0.28 -7.23
N TYR A 73 -2.07 0.35 -6.17
CA TYR A 73 -2.53 0.78 -4.84
C TYR A 73 -3.16 2.17 -4.88
N LYS A 74 -2.51 3.14 -5.54
CA LYS A 74 -3.05 4.49 -5.72
C LYS A 74 -4.37 4.50 -6.49
N ALA A 75 -4.50 3.67 -7.53
CA ALA A 75 -5.74 3.56 -8.29
C ALA A 75 -6.90 3.02 -7.44
N VAL A 76 -6.63 2.02 -6.58
CA VAL A 76 -7.62 1.48 -5.64
C VAL A 76 -8.00 2.51 -4.58
N GLN A 77 -7.04 3.22 -4.00
CA GLN A 77 -7.29 4.33 -3.06
C GLN A 77 -8.22 5.38 -3.70
N ALA A 78 -7.91 5.84 -4.92
CA ALA A 78 -8.75 6.80 -5.63
C ALA A 78 -10.15 6.26 -5.94
N ALA A 79 -10.29 4.96 -6.23
CA ALA A 79 -11.59 4.34 -6.44
C ALA A 79 -12.42 4.27 -5.14
N VAL A 80 -11.79 3.99 -4.00
CA VAL A 80 -12.43 4.05 -2.68
C VAL A 80 -12.89 5.47 -2.36
N ASP A 81 -12.06 6.47 -2.61
CA ASP A 81 -12.39 7.88 -2.37
C ASP A 81 -13.59 8.32 -3.22
N ARG A 82 -13.62 7.96 -4.52
CA ARG A 82 -14.77 8.23 -5.39
C ARG A 82 -16.06 7.55 -4.90
N LYS A 83 -15.99 6.32 -4.39
CA LYS A 83 -17.15 5.63 -3.83
C LYS A 83 -17.67 6.32 -2.57
N LYS A 84 -16.78 6.77 -1.68
CA LYS A 84 -17.17 7.53 -0.48
C LYS A 84 -17.75 8.92 -0.81
N GLY A 85 -17.31 9.53 -1.90
CA GLY A 85 -17.84 10.80 -2.41
C GLY A 85 -19.13 10.70 -3.23
N LYS A 86 -19.55 9.50 -3.65
CA LYS A 86 -20.82 9.28 -4.36
C LYS A 86 -21.92 8.98 -3.31
N PRO A 87 -23.04 9.72 -3.28
CA PRO A 87 -24.16 9.37 -2.40
C PRO A 87 -24.63 7.94 -2.66
N ALA A 88 -25.05 7.23 -1.62
CA ALA A 88 -25.69 5.92 -1.77
C ALA A 88 -26.89 6.07 -2.72
N GLU A 89 -26.87 5.32 -3.82
CA GLU A 89 -28.01 5.22 -4.73
C GLU A 89 -29.16 4.57 -3.94
N PRO A 90 -30.35 5.20 -3.86
CA PRO A 90 -31.43 4.64 -3.07
C PRO A 90 -31.84 3.29 -3.66
N ALA A 91 -31.93 2.28 -2.80
CA ALA A 91 -32.53 1.00 -3.16
C ALA A 91 -33.97 1.26 -3.62
N GLY A 92 -34.26 0.87 -4.86
CA GLY A 92 -35.61 0.89 -5.43
C GLY A 92 -36.50 -0.22 -4.89
#